data_AF-A0A0K8TBL1-F1
#
_entry.id   AF-A0A0K8TBL1-F1
#
_cell.length_a   1.000
_cell.length_b   1.000
_cell.length_c   1.000
_cell.angle_alpha   90.00
_cell.angle_beta   90.00
_cell.angle_gamma   90.00
#
_symmetry.space_group_name_H-M   'P 1'
#
loop_
_entity.id
_entity.type
_entity.pdbx_description
1 polymer ?
#
loop_
_entity_poly.entity_id
_entity_poly.type
_entity_poly.pdbx_seq_one_letter_code
_entity_poly.pdbx_strand_id
1 'polypeptide(L)'
;WQANSTGNEIGYNWPEEGKINFVDVSFRYQKNGPKVLENLNFSVLPREKIGIVGRTGAGKSSLISALFRMAEVEGRIEIDDVDTSIISLHTLRSRISIIPQDPILFSGSLRKNIDPFDEYTDDKLWTALEEVELKEVISNLPKGMETEISEGGGNLSVGQKQLVCLARAIVRNNKILVLDEATANVDHETDALIQKTIRNKFRDNTVLTVAHRLITVMDSDKILVMSNGNAVEFDHPHILLQNEIGHLNGMVAKCGKTTENAFRITAEENYNKRKHEDRR
;
A
#
# COMPACT_ATOMS: atom_id res chain seq x y z
N TRP A 1 35.76 2.59 25.17
CA TRP A 1 34.59 1.73 24.94
C TRP A 1 34.48 1.51 23.44
N GLN A 2 35.12 0.45 22.95
CA GLN A 2 35.05 0.03 21.54
C GLN A 2 33.64 -0.49 21.29
N ALA A 3 32.89 0.21 20.44
CA ALA A 3 31.64 -0.30 19.92
C ALA A 3 31.97 -1.32 18.82
N ASN A 4 31.47 -2.54 18.99
CA ASN A 4 31.55 -3.60 17.98
C ASN A 4 30.89 -3.12 16.68
N SER A 5 31.74 -2.87 15.69
CA SER A 5 31.38 -2.66 14.29
C SER A 5 31.09 -4.01 13.64
N THR A 6 29.83 -4.44 13.71
CA THR A 6 29.23 -5.40 12.78
C THR A 6 27.85 -4.88 12.38
N GLY A 7 27.80 -3.64 11.88
CA GLY A 7 26.65 -3.19 11.10
C GLY A 7 26.92 -3.63 9.67
N ASN A 8 26.15 -4.57 9.14
CA ASN A 8 26.00 -4.67 7.69
C ASN A 8 25.48 -3.30 7.24
N GLU A 9 26.33 -2.48 6.64
CA GLU A 9 25.93 -1.21 6.05
C GLU A 9 24.92 -1.53 4.96
N ILE A 10 23.67 -1.26 5.26
CA ILE A 10 22.57 -1.39 4.31
C ILE A 10 22.90 -0.45 3.15
N GLY A 11 22.95 -0.99 1.93
CA GLY A 11 23.28 -0.21 0.75
C GLY A 11 22.38 1.01 0.61
N TYR A 12 22.92 2.12 0.10
CA TYR A 12 22.17 3.37 -0.09
C TYR A 12 20.88 3.19 -0.93
N ASN A 13 20.85 2.15 -1.78
CA ASN A 13 19.72 1.85 -2.65
C ASN A 13 18.67 0.92 -2.03
N TRP A 14 18.86 0.45 -0.80
CA TRP A 14 17.90 -0.44 -0.16
C TRP A 14 16.55 0.27 0.09
N PRO A 15 15.41 -0.43 -0.12
CA PRO A 15 15.28 -1.73 -0.78
C PRO A 15 15.42 -1.60 -2.31
N GLU A 16 16.00 -2.61 -2.95
CA GLU A 16 16.24 -2.65 -4.40
C GLU A 16 15.08 -3.34 -5.16
N GLU A 17 14.55 -4.41 -4.58
CA GLU A 17 13.53 -5.28 -5.21
C GLU A 17 12.16 -5.13 -4.53
N GLY A 18 12.13 -4.93 -3.21
CA GLY A 18 10.89 -4.77 -2.44
C GLY A 18 10.23 -6.10 -2.05
N LYS A 19 11.01 -7.17 -1.87
CA LYS A 19 10.55 -8.42 -1.25
C LYS A 19 10.23 -8.18 0.22
N ILE A 20 9.14 -8.76 0.74
CA ILE A 20 8.75 -8.62 2.15
C ILE A 20 8.47 -10.00 2.74
N ASN A 21 9.12 -10.36 3.84
CA ASN A 21 8.83 -11.58 4.60
C ASN A 21 8.33 -11.24 6.00
N PHE A 22 7.22 -11.87 6.39
CA PHE A 22 6.76 -11.92 7.77
C PHE A 22 7.08 -13.31 8.31
N VAL A 23 7.88 -13.37 9.38
CA VAL A 23 8.31 -14.62 10.04
C VAL A 23 7.91 -14.58 11.51
N ASP A 24 6.92 -15.40 11.87
CA ASP A 24 6.35 -15.52 13.22
C ASP A 24 5.93 -14.18 13.83
N VAL A 25 5.41 -13.27 12.99
CA VAL A 25 5.16 -11.89 13.40
C VAL A 25 3.95 -11.81 14.32
N SER A 26 4.16 -11.28 15.52
CA SER A 26 3.09 -10.87 16.43
C SER A 26 3.20 -9.38 16.76
N PHE A 27 2.07 -8.71 16.94
CA PHE A 27 2.04 -7.25 17.13
C PHE A 27 1.11 -6.84 18.27
N ARG A 28 1.56 -5.88 19.07
CA ARG A 28 0.77 -5.25 20.15
C ARG A 28 0.99 -3.74 20.14
N TYR A 29 -0.06 -2.95 20.32
CA TYR A 29 0.05 -1.48 20.40
C TYR A 29 0.70 -0.99 21.70
N GLN A 30 0.60 -1.79 22.77
CA GLN A 30 1.15 -1.49 24.08
C GLN A 30 1.89 -2.72 24.60
N LYS A 31 3.03 -2.51 25.26
CA LYS A 31 3.89 -3.59 25.78
C LYS A 31 3.13 -4.64 26.61
N ASN A 32 2.19 -4.18 27.44
CA ASN A 32 1.36 -5.04 28.30
C ASN A 32 -0.07 -5.23 27.76
N GLY A 33 -0.35 -4.77 26.54
CA GLY A 33 -1.66 -4.92 25.89
C GLY A 33 -1.83 -6.29 25.23
N PRO A 34 -3.04 -6.63 24.78
CA PRO A 34 -3.28 -7.87 24.04
C PRO A 34 -2.54 -7.84 22.70
N LYS A 35 -2.17 -9.04 22.21
CA LYS A 35 -1.72 -9.20 20.82
C LYS A 35 -2.90 -8.94 19.90
N VAL A 36 -2.66 -8.16 18.85
CA VAL A 36 -3.64 -7.86 17.80
C VAL A 36 -3.33 -8.67 16.54
N LEU A 37 -2.06 -8.95 16.29
CA LEU A 37 -1.62 -9.91 15.29
C LEU A 37 -0.89 -11.05 15.98
N GLU A 38 -1.09 -12.27 15.48
CA GLU A 38 -0.52 -13.48 16.06
C GLU A 38 0.09 -14.36 14.96
N ASN A 39 1.39 -14.66 15.11
CA ASN A 39 2.15 -15.63 14.31
C ASN A 39 1.95 -15.52 12.78
N LEU A 40 1.97 -14.29 12.24
CA LEU A 40 1.84 -14.09 10.80
C LEU A 40 3.08 -14.58 10.08
N ASN A 41 2.85 -15.46 9.10
CA ASN A 41 3.88 -16.11 8.30
C ASN A 41 3.48 -16.06 6.82
N PHE A 42 4.10 -15.17 6.05
CA PHE A 42 3.88 -15.07 4.61
C PHE A 42 5.02 -14.30 3.93
N SER A 43 5.17 -14.53 2.63
CA SER A 43 6.18 -13.85 1.80
C SER A 43 5.55 -13.21 0.58
N VAL A 44 5.88 -11.94 0.39
CA VAL A 44 5.54 -11.13 -0.79
C VAL A 44 6.77 -11.02 -1.65
N LEU A 45 6.69 -11.50 -2.88
CA LEU A 45 7.79 -11.44 -3.84
C LEU A 45 7.89 -10.02 -4.44
N PRO A 46 9.07 -9.64 -4.96
CA PRO A 46 9.25 -8.37 -5.66
C PRO A 46 8.16 -8.14 -6.71
N ARG A 47 7.65 -6.91 -6.76
CA ARG A 47 6.66 -6.44 -7.75
C ARG A 47 5.26 -7.05 -7.60
N GLU A 48 5.03 -7.95 -6.65
CA GLU A 48 3.70 -8.52 -6.42
C GLU A 48 2.71 -7.45 -5.94
N LYS A 49 1.48 -7.54 -6.44
CA LYS A 49 0.31 -6.80 -5.96
C LYS A 49 -0.47 -7.70 -5.01
N ILE A 50 -0.50 -7.33 -3.74
CA ILE A 50 -1.15 -8.12 -2.70
C ILE A 50 -2.41 -7.41 -2.23
N GLY A 51 -3.56 -8.06 -2.41
CA GLY A 51 -4.81 -7.63 -1.79
C GLY A 51 -4.89 -8.10 -0.34
N ILE A 52 -5.23 -7.22 0.59
CA ILE A 52 -5.41 -7.55 2.01
C ILE A 52 -6.88 -7.34 2.36
N VAL A 53 -7.57 -8.44 2.65
CA VAL A 53 -9.03 -8.46 2.89
C VAL A 53 -9.34 -9.10 4.23
N GLY A 54 -10.52 -8.83 4.75
CA GLY A 54 -10.93 -9.29 6.08
C GLY A 54 -12.00 -8.38 6.68
N ARG A 55 -12.78 -8.90 7.62
CA ARG A 55 -13.79 -8.12 8.33
C ARG A 55 -13.17 -6.92 9.06
N THR A 56 -14.00 -5.95 9.41
CA THR A 56 -13.59 -4.89 10.35
C THR A 56 -13.09 -5.52 11.65
N GLY A 57 -11.97 -5.02 12.16
CA GLY A 57 -11.32 -5.60 13.35
C GLY A 57 -10.46 -6.85 13.10
N ALA A 58 -10.33 -7.33 11.86
CA ALA A 58 -9.53 -8.52 11.56
C ALA A 58 -8.00 -8.33 11.67
N GLY A 59 -7.52 -7.10 11.87
CA GLY A 59 -6.09 -6.78 12.00
C GLY A 59 -5.42 -6.16 10.76
N LYS A 60 -6.18 -5.75 9.72
CA LYS A 60 -5.61 -5.19 8.48
C LYS A 60 -4.76 -3.93 8.71
N SER A 61 -5.29 -2.91 9.38
CA SER A 61 -4.52 -1.68 9.70
C SER A 61 -3.41 -1.94 10.72
N SER A 62 -3.56 -2.96 11.57
CA SER A 62 -2.50 -3.40 12.48
C SER A 62 -1.34 -4.06 11.73
N LEU A 63 -1.62 -4.76 10.62
CA LEU A 63 -0.58 -5.29 9.72
C LEU A 63 0.27 -4.17 9.13
N ILE A 64 -0.38 -3.10 8.65
CA ILE A 64 0.32 -1.88 8.20
C ILE A 64 1.14 -1.28 9.35
N SER A 65 0.54 -1.17 10.53
CA SER A 65 1.23 -0.63 11.72
C SER A 65 2.48 -1.43 12.10
N ALA A 66 2.44 -2.77 11.96
CA ALA A 66 3.57 -3.66 12.16
C ALA A 66 4.67 -3.44 11.11
N LEU A 67 4.31 -3.36 9.82
CA LEU A 67 5.24 -3.10 8.71
C LEU A 67 6.00 -1.79 8.90
N PHE A 68 5.32 -0.73 9.34
CA PHE A 68 5.93 0.57 9.63
C PHE A 68 6.62 0.65 11.01
N ARG A 69 6.66 -0.46 11.76
CA ARG A 69 7.17 -0.55 13.14
C ARG A 69 6.64 0.59 14.03
N MET A 70 5.32 0.76 14.06
CA MET A 70 4.66 1.82 14.85
C MET A 70 4.60 1.49 16.34
N ALA A 71 4.72 0.22 16.70
CA ALA A 71 4.87 -0.28 18.07
C ALA A 71 5.76 -1.53 18.08
N GLU A 72 5.81 -2.24 19.21
CA GLU A 72 6.63 -3.44 19.38
C GLU A 72 6.12 -4.59 18.49
N VAL A 73 7.06 -5.19 17.75
CA VAL A 73 6.85 -6.33 16.87
C VAL A 73 7.68 -7.49 17.43
N GLU A 74 7.02 -8.61 17.72
CA GLU A 74 7.68 -9.90 17.99
C GLU A 74 7.81 -10.67 16.67
N GLY A 75 8.80 -11.56 16.55
CA GLY A 75 9.14 -12.21 15.28
C GLY A 75 10.06 -11.31 14.43
N ARG A 76 10.07 -11.52 13.11
CA ARG A 76 10.89 -10.74 12.19
C ARG A 76 10.08 -10.31 10.96
N ILE A 77 10.21 -9.03 10.61
CA ILE A 77 9.78 -8.51 9.31
C ILE A 77 11.07 -8.20 8.55
N GLU A 78 11.26 -8.86 7.42
CA GLU A 78 12.43 -8.67 6.56
C GLU A 78 12.00 -7.98 5.26
N ILE A 79 12.81 -7.03 4.79
CA ILE A 79 12.65 -6.42 3.48
C ILE A 79 13.95 -6.60 2.70
N ASP A 80 13.87 -7.21 1.52
CA ASP A 80 15.03 -7.65 0.72
C ASP A 80 16.04 -8.45 1.56
N ASP A 81 15.52 -9.41 2.33
CA ASP A 81 16.28 -10.31 3.22
C ASP A 81 17.08 -9.58 4.34
N VAL A 82 16.77 -8.31 4.59
CA VAL A 82 17.28 -7.52 5.72
C VAL A 82 16.21 -7.40 6.80
N ASP A 83 16.53 -7.86 8.01
CA ASP A 83 15.66 -7.67 9.19
C ASP A 83 15.43 -6.17 9.43
N THR A 84 14.18 -5.74 9.42
CA THR A 84 13.84 -4.33 9.61
C THR A 84 14.13 -3.84 11.03
N SER A 85 14.31 -4.72 12.02
CA SER A 85 14.57 -4.36 13.42
C SER A 85 15.90 -3.65 13.63
N ILE A 86 16.92 -3.98 12.83
CA ILE A 86 18.25 -3.36 12.85
C ILE A 86 18.32 -2.02 12.10
N ILE A 87 17.24 -1.66 11.39
CA ILE A 87 17.14 -0.44 10.60
C ILE A 87 16.57 0.68 11.46
N SER A 88 17.09 1.90 11.31
CA SER A 88 16.49 3.07 11.94
C SER A 88 15.05 3.27 11.45
N LEU A 89 14.14 3.67 12.35
CA LEU A 89 12.75 3.92 11.97
C LEU A 89 12.62 5.00 10.89
N HIS A 90 13.50 6.01 10.92
CA HIS A 90 13.52 7.06 9.90
C HIS A 90 13.83 6.47 8.52
N THR A 91 14.90 5.68 8.41
CA THR A 91 15.30 5.03 7.14
C THR A 91 14.24 4.04 6.66
N LEU A 92 13.69 3.20 7.54
CA LEU A 92 12.65 2.25 7.15
C LEU A 92 11.43 2.98 6.56
N ARG A 93 10.95 4.01 7.26
CA ARG A 93 9.72 4.72 6.88
C ARG A 93 9.90 5.63 5.68
N SER A 94 11.10 6.13 5.41
CA SER A 94 11.36 6.91 4.19
C SER A 94 11.35 6.04 2.94
N ARG A 95 11.60 4.72 3.07
CA ARG A 95 11.67 3.74 1.98
C ARG A 95 10.36 3.04 1.66
N ILE A 96 9.28 3.35 2.38
CA ILE A 96 7.94 2.80 2.13
C ILE A 96 6.99 3.98 1.89
N SER A 97 6.31 3.97 0.75
CA SER A 97 5.25 4.94 0.45
C SER A 97 3.91 4.44 0.98
N ILE A 98 3.09 5.35 1.51
CA ILE A 98 1.72 5.04 1.95
C ILE A 98 0.74 6.05 1.39
N ILE A 99 -0.41 5.55 0.95
CA ILE A 99 -1.59 6.32 0.57
C ILE A 99 -2.71 5.93 1.55
N PRO A 100 -3.00 6.78 2.56
CA PRO A 100 -3.97 6.46 3.61
C PRO A 100 -5.42 6.62 3.12
N GLN A 101 -6.36 6.09 3.90
CA GLN A 101 -7.80 6.22 3.70
C GLN A 101 -8.25 7.67 3.84
N ASP A 102 -7.77 8.33 4.90
CA ASP A 102 -7.99 9.74 5.16
C ASP A 102 -6.76 10.53 4.73
N PRO A 103 -6.81 11.25 3.59
CA PRO A 103 -5.66 11.99 3.09
C PRO A 103 -5.41 13.23 3.95
N ILE A 104 -4.30 13.22 4.67
CA ILE A 104 -3.87 14.34 5.51
C ILE A 104 -2.90 15.23 4.71
N LEU A 105 -3.28 16.50 4.60
CA LEU A 105 -2.42 17.57 4.10
C LEU A 105 -2.11 18.55 5.25
N PHE A 106 -0.90 19.07 5.23
CA PHE A 106 -0.41 20.02 6.22
C PHE A 106 -0.58 21.45 5.72
N SER A 107 -0.79 22.38 6.65
CA SER A 107 -0.79 23.81 6.35
C SER A 107 0.56 24.21 5.74
N GLY A 108 0.54 24.91 4.61
CA GLY A 108 1.73 25.26 3.85
C GLY A 108 1.47 25.26 2.35
N SER A 109 2.50 25.38 1.51
CA SER A 109 2.30 25.31 0.06
C SER A 109 1.94 23.89 -0.39
N LEU A 110 1.25 23.79 -1.53
CA LEU A 110 1.01 22.51 -2.18
C LEU A 110 2.34 21.80 -2.50
N ARG A 111 3.35 22.56 -2.93
CA ARG A 111 4.72 22.06 -3.12
C ARG A 111 5.22 21.33 -1.89
N LYS A 112 5.15 21.96 -0.70
CA LYS A 112 5.58 21.36 0.57
C LYS A 112 4.77 20.15 0.99
N ASN A 113 3.53 20.03 0.52
CA ASN A 113 2.74 18.82 0.74
C ASN A 113 3.19 17.65 -0.13
N ILE A 114 3.78 17.89 -1.30
CA ILE A 114 4.31 16.83 -2.19
C ILE A 114 5.77 16.52 -1.82
N ASP A 115 6.58 17.55 -1.60
CA ASP A 115 8.00 17.48 -1.25
C ASP A 115 8.31 18.37 -0.03
N PRO A 116 8.18 17.83 1.19
CA PRO A 116 8.42 18.59 2.41
C PRO A 116 9.87 19.08 2.57
N PHE A 117 10.82 18.34 1.99
CA PHE A 117 12.26 18.50 2.23
C PHE A 117 13.00 19.17 1.06
N ASP A 118 12.29 19.60 0.02
CA ASP A 118 12.86 20.19 -1.20
C ASP A 118 13.93 19.29 -1.86
N GLU A 119 13.69 17.97 -1.86
CA GLU A 119 14.59 16.97 -2.43
C GLU A 119 14.45 16.84 -3.95
N TYR A 120 13.38 17.38 -4.55
CA TYR A 120 13.03 17.16 -5.94
C TYR A 120 12.88 18.47 -6.74
N THR A 121 13.18 18.39 -8.03
CA THR A 121 13.03 19.51 -8.97
C THR A 121 11.57 19.78 -9.30
N ASP A 122 11.25 21.02 -9.65
CA ASP A 122 9.91 21.44 -10.06
C ASP A 122 9.39 20.64 -11.24
N ASP A 123 10.26 20.32 -12.21
CA ASP A 123 9.89 19.50 -13.37
C ASP A 123 9.40 18.12 -12.92
N LYS A 124 10.03 17.51 -11.91
CA LYS A 124 9.62 16.22 -11.36
C LYS A 124 8.27 16.33 -10.63
N LEU A 125 8.05 17.41 -9.89
CA LEU A 125 6.78 17.64 -9.19
C LEU A 125 5.64 17.89 -10.18
N TRP A 126 5.86 18.71 -11.21
CA TRP A 126 4.89 18.95 -12.28
C TRP A 126 4.58 17.68 -13.08
N THR A 127 5.59 16.86 -13.37
CA THR A 127 5.39 15.55 -14.00
C THR A 127 4.49 14.68 -13.13
N ALA A 128 4.74 14.59 -11.82
CA ALA A 128 3.89 13.82 -10.94
C ALA A 128 2.45 14.36 -10.84
N LEU A 129 2.27 15.69 -10.86
CA LEU A 129 0.94 16.32 -10.91
C LEU A 129 0.21 16.07 -12.23
N GLU A 130 0.93 15.96 -13.34
CA GLU A 130 0.37 15.58 -14.64
C GLU A 130 -0.11 14.14 -14.65
N GLU A 131 0.67 13.23 -14.06
CA GLU A 131 0.35 11.81 -13.96
C GLU A 131 -0.91 11.52 -13.13
N VAL A 132 -1.28 12.42 -12.23
CA VAL A 132 -2.52 12.35 -11.43
C VAL A 132 -3.60 13.31 -11.93
N GLU A 133 -3.44 13.86 -13.14
CA GLU A 133 -4.39 14.79 -13.80
C GLU A 133 -4.70 16.05 -12.98
N LEU A 134 -3.79 16.48 -12.09
CA LEU A 134 -3.91 17.73 -11.32
C LEU A 134 -3.17 18.91 -11.96
N LYS A 135 -2.28 18.69 -12.92
CA LYS A 135 -1.43 19.76 -13.49
C LYS A 135 -2.23 20.97 -13.98
N GLU A 136 -3.30 20.78 -14.73
CA GLU A 136 -4.14 21.88 -15.24
C GLU A 136 -4.85 22.62 -14.10
N VAL A 137 -5.43 21.87 -13.16
CA VAL A 137 -6.11 22.43 -11.97
C VAL A 137 -5.15 23.32 -11.19
N ILE A 138 -3.93 22.84 -10.92
CA ILE A 138 -2.93 23.57 -10.16
C ILE A 138 -2.36 24.75 -10.96
N SER A 139 -2.15 24.60 -12.27
CA SER A 139 -1.64 25.68 -13.14
C SER A 139 -2.59 26.86 -13.24
N ASN A 140 -3.90 26.61 -13.11
CA ASN A 140 -4.94 27.65 -13.11
C ASN A 140 -5.05 28.40 -11.78
N LEU A 141 -4.40 27.93 -10.71
CA LEU A 141 -4.36 28.65 -9.43
C LEU A 141 -3.37 29.82 -9.53
N PRO A 142 -3.68 31.00 -8.95
CA PRO A 142 -2.83 32.20 -9.07
C PRO A 142 -1.38 32.01 -8.59
N LYS A 143 -1.15 31.08 -7.65
CA LYS A 143 0.17 30.76 -7.09
C LYS A 143 0.73 29.40 -7.56
N GLY A 144 0.05 28.68 -8.45
CA GLY A 144 0.50 27.35 -8.89
C GLY A 144 0.75 26.40 -7.71
N MET A 145 1.91 25.73 -7.69
CA MET A 145 2.35 24.88 -6.58
C MET A 145 2.61 25.64 -5.27
N GLU A 146 2.75 26.97 -5.31
CA GLU A 146 2.87 27.82 -4.13
C GLU A 146 1.51 28.24 -3.55
N THR A 147 0.41 27.66 -4.05
CA THR A 147 -0.91 27.84 -3.44
C THR A 147 -0.92 27.29 -2.02
N GLU A 148 -1.44 28.09 -1.09
CA GLU A 148 -1.56 27.71 0.31
C GLU A 148 -2.67 26.67 0.51
N ILE A 149 -2.30 25.60 1.20
CA ILE A 149 -3.19 24.54 1.66
C ILE A 149 -3.58 24.87 3.10
N SER A 150 -4.88 24.90 3.38
CA SER A 150 -5.38 25.12 4.73
C SER A 150 -5.16 23.89 5.61
N GLU A 151 -5.33 24.02 6.93
CA GLU A 151 -5.18 22.90 7.85
C GLU A 151 -6.09 21.72 7.44
N GLY A 152 -5.51 20.53 7.35
CA GLY A 152 -6.20 19.33 6.86
C GLY A 152 -6.62 19.39 5.38
N GLY A 153 -6.14 20.38 4.63
CA GLY A 153 -6.48 20.62 3.22
C GLY A 153 -7.94 21.02 3.00
N GLY A 154 -8.57 21.75 3.92
CA GLY A 154 -9.99 22.12 3.82
C GLY A 154 -10.41 22.85 2.52
N ASN A 155 -9.46 23.39 1.76
CA ASN A 155 -9.68 24.03 0.46
C ASN A 155 -9.58 23.08 -0.75
N LEU A 156 -9.42 21.77 -0.55
CA LEU A 156 -9.41 20.75 -1.61
C LEU A 156 -10.52 19.72 -1.38
N SER A 157 -11.07 19.18 -2.49
CA SER A 157 -11.98 18.04 -2.41
C SER A 157 -11.25 16.81 -1.88
N VAL A 158 -11.98 15.84 -1.31
CA VAL A 158 -11.39 14.57 -0.83
C VAL A 158 -10.61 13.87 -1.94
N GLY A 159 -11.17 13.82 -3.16
CA GLY A 159 -10.50 13.28 -4.33
C GLY A 159 -9.20 14.00 -4.68
N GLN A 160 -9.18 15.33 -4.67
CA GLN A 160 -7.97 16.11 -4.91
C GLN A 160 -6.89 15.85 -3.85
N LYS A 161 -7.27 15.77 -2.57
CA LYS A 161 -6.32 15.41 -1.50
C LYS A 161 -5.70 14.04 -1.72
N GLN A 162 -6.51 13.08 -2.20
CA GLN A 162 -6.04 11.74 -2.52
C GLN A 162 -5.05 11.74 -3.68
N LEU A 163 -5.35 12.50 -4.74
CA LEU A 163 -4.45 12.68 -5.89
C LEU A 163 -3.14 13.38 -5.48
N VAL A 164 -3.16 14.32 -4.53
CA VAL A 164 -1.93 14.90 -3.96
C VAL A 164 -1.11 13.86 -3.20
N CYS A 165 -1.76 12.98 -2.43
CA CYS A 165 -1.08 11.87 -1.75
C CYS A 165 -0.49 10.86 -2.75
N LEU A 166 -1.19 10.59 -3.86
CA LEU A 166 -0.69 9.76 -4.95
C LEU A 166 0.50 10.41 -5.67
N ALA A 167 0.45 11.72 -5.94
CA ALA A 167 1.58 12.47 -6.50
C ALA A 167 2.82 12.39 -5.58
N ARG A 168 2.63 12.52 -4.26
CA ARG A 168 3.71 12.32 -3.26
C ARG A 168 4.33 10.92 -3.38
N ALA A 169 3.53 9.88 -3.53
CA ALA A 169 4.02 8.51 -3.70
C ALA A 169 4.80 8.32 -5.01
N ILE A 170 4.31 8.92 -6.11
CA ILE A 170 4.95 8.91 -7.43
C ILE A 170 6.33 9.59 -7.36
N VAL A 171 6.42 10.78 -6.76
CA VAL A 171 7.69 11.53 -6.66
C VAL A 171 8.74 10.72 -5.89
N ARG A 172 8.35 10.08 -4.78
CA ARG A 172 9.25 9.26 -3.97
C ARG A 172 9.69 7.97 -4.66
N ASN A 173 8.82 7.36 -5.47
CA ASN A 173 9.10 6.14 -6.23
C ASN A 173 9.77 5.01 -5.39
N ASN A 174 9.30 4.81 -4.16
CA ASN A 174 9.77 3.75 -3.28
C ASN A 174 9.34 2.37 -3.82
N LYS A 175 10.19 1.34 -3.66
CA LYS A 175 9.89 -0.03 -4.14
C LYS A 175 8.68 -0.67 -3.50
N ILE A 176 8.26 -0.19 -2.32
CA ILE A 176 7.10 -0.68 -1.60
C ILE A 176 6.08 0.45 -1.47
N LEU A 177 4.85 0.18 -1.92
CA LEU A 177 3.69 1.05 -1.79
C LEU A 177 2.60 0.37 -0.96
N VAL A 178 2.04 1.08 0.01
CA VAL A 178 0.90 0.63 0.81
C VAL A 178 -0.31 1.51 0.48
N LEU A 179 -1.42 0.90 0.11
CA LEU A 179 -2.71 1.55 -0.10
C LEU A 179 -3.63 1.12 1.03
N ASP A 180 -3.99 2.03 1.92
CA ASP A 180 -4.92 1.77 3.01
C ASP A 180 -6.28 2.35 2.63
N GLU A 181 -7.13 1.57 1.95
CA GLU A 181 -8.49 1.98 1.58
C GLU A 181 -8.58 3.34 0.87
N ALA A 182 -7.56 3.65 0.07
CA ALA A 182 -7.32 4.95 -0.55
C ALA A 182 -8.49 5.52 -1.39
N THR A 183 -9.47 4.70 -1.78
CA THR A 183 -10.58 5.12 -2.64
C THR A 183 -11.96 4.98 -2.00
N ALA A 184 -12.02 4.79 -0.68
CA ALA A 184 -13.29 4.60 0.03
C ALA A 184 -14.24 5.82 -0.05
N ASN A 185 -13.68 7.04 -0.05
CA ASN A 185 -14.42 8.31 0.09
C ASN A 185 -14.34 9.22 -1.15
N VAL A 186 -13.98 8.67 -2.32
CA VAL A 186 -13.87 9.41 -3.58
C VAL A 186 -15.01 9.03 -4.54
N ASP A 187 -15.35 9.92 -5.47
CA ASP A 187 -16.29 9.62 -6.54
C ASP A 187 -15.73 8.57 -7.52
N HIS A 188 -16.61 8.00 -8.34
CA HIS A 188 -16.25 6.89 -9.23
C HIS A 188 -15.22 7.28 -10.31
N GLU A 189 -15.26 8.52 -10.82
CA GLU A 189 -14.33 8.98 -11.84
C GLU A 189 -12.92 9.13 -11.24
N THR A 190 -12.83 9.74 -10.06
CA THR A 190 -11.57 9.85 -9.30
C THR A 190 -11.03 8.48 -8.88
N ASP A 191 -11.87 7.55 -8.42
CA ASP A 191 -11.47 6.17 -8.09
C ASP A 191 -10.83 5.49 -9.32
N ALA A 192 -11.50 5.56 -10.47
CA ALA A 192 -11.00 4.97 -11.71
C ALA A 192 -9.64 5.57 -12.13
N LEU A 193 -9.48 6.89 -12.00
CA LEU A 193 -8.21 7.58 -12.25
C LEU A 193 -7.10 7.12 -11.31
N ILE A 194 -7.37 7.04 -10.00
CA ILE A 194 -6.40 6.58 -9.00
C ILE A 194 -5.97 5.15 -9.31
N GLN A 195 -6.91 4.24 -9.54
CA GLN A 195 -6.63 2.83 -9.84
C GLN A 195 -5.82 2.67 -11.14
N LYS A 196 -6.19 3.41 -12.20
CA LYS A 196 -5.46 3.43 -13.47
C LYS A 196 -4.02 3.92 -13.28
N THR A 197 -3.85 5.01 -12.55
CA THR A 197 -2.54 5.61 -12.29
C THR A 197 -1.68 4.65 -11.47
N ILE A 198 -2.25 4.01 -10.44
CA ILE A 198 -1.53 3.04 -9.61
C ILE A 198 -1.02 1.87 -10.46
N ARG A 199 -1.89 1.26 -11.28
CA ARG A 199 -1.52 0.15 -12.16
C ARG A 199 -0.41 0.51 -13.15
N ASN A 200 -0.44 1.73 -13.67
CA ASN A 200 0.53 2.18 -14.67
C ASN A 200 1.88 2.56 -14.05
N LYS A 201 1.87 3.29 -12.93
CA LYS A 201 3.08 3.89 -12.33
C LYS A 201 3.80 2.98 -11.36
N PHE A 202 3.08 2.10 -10.68
CA PHE A 202 3.66 1.19 -9.70
C PHE A 202 3.72 -0.26 -10.22
N ARG A 203 3.84 -0.44 -11.55
CA ARG A 203 3.95 -1.76 -12.18
C ARG A 203 5.15 -2.53 -11.63
N ASP A 204 6.29 -1.85 -11.47
CA ASP A 204 7.55 -2.46 -11.02
C ASP A 204 7.81 -2.35 -9.51
N ASN A 205 6.77 -2.03 -8.73
CA ASN A 205 6.84 -1.88 -7.28
C ASN A 205 6.03 -2.99 -6.59
N THR A 206 6.42 -3.39 -5.39
CA THR A 206 5.58 -4.23 -4.54
C THR A 206 4.45 -3.37 -3.97
N VAL A 207 3.19 -3.80 -4.13
CA VAL A 207 2.03 -3.02 -3.70
C VAL A 207 1.19 -3.84 -2.73
N LEU A 208 0.93 -3.29 -1.55
CA LEU A 208 0.03 -3.88 -0.55
C LEU A 208 -1.25 -3.05 -0.48
N THR A 209 -2.39 -3.65 -0.81
CA THR A 209 -3.67 -2.95 -0.90
C THR A 209 -4.64 -3.47 0.14
N VAL A 210 -4.87 -2.73 1.22
CA VAL A 210 -5.98 -2.99 2.13
C VAL A 210 -7.27 -2.53 1.45
N ALA A 211 -8.20 -3.46 1.25
CA ALA A 211 -9.43 -3.21 0.54
C ALA A 211 -10.67 -3.52 1.38
N HIS A 212 -11.61 -2.58 1.36
CA HIS A 212 -13.01 -2.82 1.77
C HIS A 212 -13.90 -3.31 0.62
N ARG A 213 -13.55 -2.99 -0.63
CA ARG A 213 -14.27 -3.43 -1.83
C ARG A 213 -13.46 -4.53 -2.50
N LEU A 214 -13.99 -5.76 -2.57
CA LEU A 214 -13.25 -6.88 -3.17
C LEU A 214 -12.85 -6.64 -4.63
N ILE A 215 -13.67 -5.89 -5.39
CA ILE A 215 -13.37 -5.57 -6.80
C ILE A 215 -11.98 -4.96 -7.01
N THR A 216 -11.46 -4.19 -6.04
CA THR A 216 -10.18 -3.49 -6.17
C THR A 216 -8.97 -4.41 -5.98
N VAL A 217 -9.18 -5.67 -5.60
CA VAL A 217 -8.12 -6.64 -5.31
C VAL A 217 -8.32 -7.98 -6.02
N MET A 218 -9.40 -8.17 -6.78
CA MET A 218 -9.63 -9.42 -7.50
C MET A 218 -8.62 -9.67 -8.63
N ASP A 219 -7.96 -8.62 -9.12
CA ASP A 219 -6.87 -8.66 -10.10
C ASP A 219 -5.47 -8.68 -9.45
N SER A 220 -5.39 -8.90 -8.12
CA SER A 220 -4.12 -8.98 -7.39
C SER A 220 -3.40 -10.31 -7.63
N ASP A 221 -2.07 -10.27 -7.53
CA ASP A 221 -1.19 -11.44 -7.67
C ASP A 221 -1.46 -12.49 -6.60
N LYS A 222 -1.74 -12.04 -5.36
CA LYS A 222 -2.24 -12.85 -4.26
C LYS A 222 -3.19 -12.03 -3.39
N ILE A 223 -4.06 -12.72 -2.66
CA ILE A 223 -4.88 -12.12 -1.60
C ILE A 223 -4.48 -12.73 -0.26
N LEU A 224 -4.15 -11.86 0.71
CA LEU A 224 -4.04 -12.17 2.11
C LEU A 224 -5.40 -11.97 2.79
N VAL A 225 -6.00 -13.05 3.25
CA VAL A 225 -7.25 -13.00 4.03
C VAL A 225 -6.90 -12.99 5.51
N MET A 226 -7.27 -11.91 6.19
CA MET A 226 -7.08 -11.70 7.62
C MET A 226 -8.35 -12.07 8.39
N SER A 227 -8.18 -12.77 9.51
CA SER A 227 -9.25 -13.07 10.48
C SER A 227 -8.69 -13.13 11.89
N ASN A 228 -9.26 -12.36 12.82
CA ASN A 228 -8.87 -12.33 14.24
C ASN A 228 -7.35 -12.22 14.45
N GLY A 229 -6.67 -11.33 13.70
CA GLY A 229 -5.22 -11.12 13.84
C GLY A 229 -4.33 -12.16 13.16
N ASN A 230 -4.92 -13.15 12.47
CA ASN A 230 -4.21 -14.23 11.81
C ASN A 230 -4.38 -14.16 10.28
N ALA A 231 -3.36 -14.62 9.55
CA ALA A 231 -3.43 -14.87 8.11
C ALA A 231 -4.06 -16.25 7.88
N VAL A 232 -5.31 -16.28 7.44
CA VAL A 232 -6.06 -17.55 7.28
C VAL A 232 -5.99 -18.12 5.86
N GLU A 233 -5.76 -17.28 4.86
CA GLU A 233 -5.54 -17.68 3.47
C GLU A 233 -4.54 -16.72 2.82
N PHE A 234 -3.65 -17.25 1.97
CA PHE A 234 -2.70 -16.45 1.21
C PHE A 234 -2.29 -17.14 -0.08
N ASP A 235 -2.98 -16.81 -1.18
CA ASP A 235 -2.69 -17.34 -2.51
C ASP A 235 -3.36 -16.47 -3.58
N HIS A 236 -3.20 -16.83 -4.86
CA HIS A 236 -3.87 -16.20 -5.98
C HIS A 236 -5.41 -16.25 -5.82
N PRO A 237 -6.14 -15.14 -6.09
CA PRO A 237 -7.60 -15.09 -5.94
C PRO A 237 -8.34 -16.25 -6.61
N HIS A 238 -7.97 -16.59 -7.85
CA HIS A 238 -8.56 -17.71 -8.59
C HIS A 238 -8.40 -19.06 -7.88
N ILE A 239 -7.27 -19.32 -7.23
CA ILE A 239 -6.99 -20.56 -6.49
C ILE A 239 -7.83 -20.59 -5.21
N LEU A 240 -7.81 -19.49 -4.45
CA LEU A 240 -8.58 -19.36 -3.21
C LEU A 240 -10.09 -19.53 -3.45
N LEU A 241 -10.60 -19.07 -4.59
CA LEU A 241 -12.01 -19.20 -4.96
C LEU A 241 -12.45 -20.61 -5.36
N GLN A 242 -11.51 -21.56 -5.55
CA GLN A 242 -11.83 -22.99 -5.74
C GLN A 242 -12.15 -23.69 -4.40
N ASN A 243 -11.74 -23.11 -3.28
CA ASN A 243 -12.07 -23.66 -1.97
C ASN A 243 -13.51 -23.25 -1.58
N GLU A 244 -14.46 -24.19 -1.67
CA GLU A 244 -15.88 -23.95 -1.35
C GLU A 244 -16.12 -23.47 0.08
N ILE A 245 -15.30 -23.94 1.02
CA ILE A 245 -15.37 -23.56 2.44
C ILE A 245 -14.38 -22.44 2.80
N GLY A 246 -13.71 -21.87 1.80
CA GLY A 246 -12.70 -20.82 1.98
C GLY A 246 -13.29 -19.49 2.45
N HIS A 247 -12.49 -18.73 3.19
CA HIS A 247 -12.84 -17.41 3.71
C HIS A 247 -13.09 -16.41 2.57
N LEU A 248 -12.22 -16.36 1.55
CA LEU A 248 -12.43 -15.48 0.40
C LEU A 248 -13.74 -15.81 -0.33
N ASN A 249 -13.98 -17.10 -0.60
CA ASN A 249 -15.19 -17.56 -1.26
C ASN A 249 -16.45 -17.17 -0.46
N GLY A 250 -16.42 -17.36 0.86
CA GLY A 250 -17.49 -16.93 1.75
C GLY A 250 -17.70 -15.41 1.82
N MET A 251 -16.68 -14.59 1.51
CA MET A 251 -16.84 -13.14 1.35
C MET A 251 -17.49 -12.81 -0.01
N VAL A 252 -17.02 -13.43 -1.08
CA VAL A 252 -17.53 -13.22 -2.45
C VAL A 252 -19.00 -13.63 -2.59
N ALA A 253 -19.39 -14.78 -2.02
CA ALA A 253 -20.77 -15.27 -2.06
C ALA A 253 -21.78 -14.28 -1.43
N LYS A 254 -21.33 -13.39 -0.55
CA LYS A 254 -22.18 -12.36 0.08
C LYS A 254 -22.39 -11.13 -0.78
N CYS A 255 -21.65 -10.97 -1.88
CA CYS A 255 -21.73 -9.81 -2.78
C CYS A 255 -22.83 -9.95 -3.85
N GLY A 256 -23.59 -11.06 -3.83
CA GLY A 256 -24.63 -11.36 -4.82
C GLY A 256 -24.08 -12.01 -6.09
N LYS A 257 -24.93 -12.80 -6.76
CA LYS A 257 -24.52 -13.69 -7.88
C LYS A 257 -23.84 -12.98 -9.05
N THR A 258 -24.34 -11.81 -9.46
CA THR A 258 -23.76 -11.06 -10.58
C THR A 258 -22.35 -10.59 -10.27
N THR A 259 -22.15 -10.03 -9.07
CA THR A 259 -20.86 -9.54 -8.60
C THR A 259 -19.88 -10.69 -8.39
N GLU A 260 -20.34 -11.80 -7.81
CA GLU A 260 -19.54 -13.00 -7.64
C GLU A 260 -18.99 -13.52 -8.98
N ASN A 261 -19.85 -13.63 -10.00
CA ASN A 261 -19.42 -14.06 -11.33
C ASN A 261 -18.36 -13.11 -11.91
N ALA A 262 -18.56 -11.79 -11.77
CA ALA A 262 -17.58 -10.80 -12.21
C ALA A 262 -16.23 -10.98 -11.50
N PHE A 263 -16.23 -11.19 -10.18
CA PHE A 263 -15.00 -11.42 -9.40
C PHE A 263 -14.28 -12.70 -9.82
N ARG A 264 -15.01 -13.78 -10.08
CA ARG A 264 -14.44 -15.04 -10.57
C ARG A 264 -13.79 -14.87 -11.94
N ILE A 265 -14.45 -14.14 -12.85
CA ILE A 265 -13.92 -13.84 -14.19
C ILE A 265 -12.64 -13.01 -14.08
N THR A 266 -12.66 -11.90 -13.33
CA THR A 266 -11.47 -11.05 -13.14
C THR A 266 -10.29 -11.85 -12.57
N ALA A 267 -10.55 -12.70 -11.56
CA ALA A 267 -9.53 -13.54 -10.96
C ALA A 267 -8.95 -14.56 -11.95
N GLU A 268 -9.80 -15.22 -12.74
CA GLU A 268 -9.38 -16.21 -13.73
C GLU A 268 -8.58 -15.58 -14.88
N GLU A 269 -9.01 -14.44 -15.40
CA GLU A 269 -8.30 -13.71 -16.47
C GLU A 269 -6.89 -13.32 -16.01
N ASN A 270 -6.76 -12.78 -14.80
CA ASN A 270 -5.47 -12.43 -14.22
C ASN A 270 -4.57 -13.67 -14.04
N TYR A 271 -5.12 -14.77 -13.50
CA TYR A 271 -4.39 -16.01 -13.29
C TYR A 271 -3.80 -16.57 -14.58
N ASN A 272 -4.61 -16.61 -15.64
CA ASN A 272 -4.20 -17.12 -16.94
C ASN A 272 -3.14 -16.21 -17.58
N LYS A 273 -3.30 -14.88 -17.48
CA LYS A 273 -2.31 -13.92 -17.99
C LYS A 273 -0.93 -14.14 -17.36
N ARG A 274 -0.86 -14.28 -16.04
CA ARG A 274 0.43 -14.53 -15.34
C ARG A 274 1.06 -15.86 -15.73
N LYS A 275 0.26 -16.91 -15.81
CA LYS A 275 0.74 -18.25 -16.23
C LYS A 275 1.35 -18.24 -17.64
N HIS A 276 0.93 -17.31 -18.51
CA HIS A 276 1.54 -17.10 -19.82
C HIS A 276 2.81 -16.24 -19.77
N GLU A 277 2.91 -15.30 -18.85
CA GLU A 277 4.10 -14.46 -18.63
C GLU A 277 5.24 -15.29 -18.01
N ASP A 278 4.96 -16.16 -17.03
CA ASP A 278 5.97 -17.04 -16.39
C ASP A 278 6.51 -18.15 -17.31
N ARG A 279 5.85 -18.40 -18.44
CA ARG A 279 6.25 -19.40 -19.45
C ARG A 279 7.12 -18.82 -20.57
N ARG A 280 7.31 -17.50 -20.61
CA ARG A 280 8.12 -16.80 -21.61
C ARG A 280 9.48 -16.43 -21.04
#